data_AF-A0A8S9YGT3-F1
#
_entry.id   AF-A0A8S9YGT3-F1
#
_cell.length_a   1.000
_cell.length_b   1.000
_cell.length_c   1.000
_cell.angle_alpha   90.00
_cell.angle_beta   90.00
_cell.angle_gamma   90.00
#
_symmetry.space_group_name_H-M   'P 1'
#
loop_
_entity.id
_entity.type
_entity.pdbx_description
1 polymer ?
#
loop_
_entity_poly.entity_id
_entity_poly.type
_entity_poly.pdbx_seq_one_letter_code
_entity_poly.pdbx_strand_id
1 'polypeptide(L)'
;MSEENPKVDGEVTLDSIISWGHPDELLLCEASKRADLKQISRHIGNAVNLNFLDGFGRTPLHYACQNGSFEAVKLLVANGAVVNLMDANHTTPLHLAARANHKVIVKFLLLRNADFNVECVSGCKPVDFAPYGTETWRVLIDAANGKLPNVEDLIQTRTISLVPQFAIQREVDKKATKSAKKGKKGGKKGGKKSGKKKKK
;
A
#
# COMPACT_ATOMS: atom_id res chain seq x y z
N MET A 1 13.86 39.49 -27.75
CA MET A 1 14.57 39.51 -26.46
C MET A 1 14.42 38.13 -25.89
N SER A 2 15.51 37.38 -25.89
CA SER A 2 15.57 35.95 -25.58
C SER A 2 15.30 35.74 -24.09
N GLU A 3 14.31 34.93 -23.77
CA GLU A 3 14.07 34.42 -22.42
C GLU A 3 15.25 33.53 -22.01
N GLU A 4 16.14 34.05 -21.19
CA GLU A 4 17.13 33.23 -20.49
C GLU A 4 16.44 32.45 -19.37
N ASN A 5 16.16 31.18 -19.64
CA ASN A 5 15.76 30.21 -18.64
C ASN A 5 16.97 29.91 -17.72
N PRO A 6 16.91 30.19 -16.40
CA PRO A 6 18.05 29.96 -15.53
C PRO A 6 18.30 28.45 -15.36
N LYS A 7 19.53 28.04 -15.69
CA LYS A 7 20.05 26.68 -15.51
C LYS A 7 19.97 26.29 -14.03
N VAL A 8 19.11 25.32 -13.73
CA VAL A 8 18.99 24.66 -12.42
C VAL A 8 20.08 23.60 -12.28
N ASP A 9 21.31 24.04 -12.07
CA ASP A 9 22.39 23.21 -11.52
C ASP A 9 22.39 23.34 -10.00
N GLY A 10 22.48 22.20 -9.31
CA GLY A 10 22.06 22.01 -7.93
C GLY A 10 22.75 22.91 -6.91
N GLU A 11 22.00 23.85 -6.36
CA GLU A 11 21.82 24.11 -4.93
C GLU A 11 20.73 25.19 -4.80
N VAL A 12 19.54 24.81 -4.33
CA VAL A 12 18.50 25.81 -4.02
C VAL A 12 18.96 26.52 -2.76
N THR A 13 19.54 27.72 -2.92
CA THR A 13 20.01 28.53 -1.79
C THR A 13 18.82 29.06 -0.98
N LEU A 14 18.95 29.13 0.35
CA LEU A 14 17.92 29.65 1.26
C LEU A 14 17.41 31.05 0.85
N ASP A 15 18.26 31.86 0.23
CA ASP A 15 17.91 33.20 -0.25
C ASP A 15 16.94 33.16 -1.45
N SER A 16 16.99 32.12 -2.28
CA SER A 16 16.02 31.92 -3.38
C SER A 16 14.65 31.48 -2.84
N ILE A 17 14.63 30.74 -1.72
CA ILE A 17 13.43 30.20 -1.05
C ILE A 17 12.58 31.31 -0.42
N ILE A 18 13.20 32.36 0.11
CA ILE A 18 12.53 33.46 0.81
C ILE A 18 11.76 34.38 -0.17
N SER A 19 12.16 34.43 -1.44
CA SER A 19 11.61 35.33 -2.45
C SER A 19 10.21 34.94 -2.97
N TRP A 20 9.77 33.69 -2.79
CA TRP A 20 8.52 33.16 -3.40
C TRP A 20 7.31 33.07 -2.46
N GLY A 21 7.42 33.56 -1.22
CA GLY A 21 6.26 33.76 -0.33
C GLY A 21 5.73 32.54 0.43
N HIS A 22 6.33 31.34 0.26
CA HIS A 22 5.92 30.09 0.94
C HIS A 22 7.14 29.21 1.31
N PRO A 23 8.00 29.66 2.25
CA PRO A 23 9.26 28.98 2.55
C PRO A 23 9.05 27.62 3.23
N ASP A 24 8.07 27.49 4.12
CA ASP A 24 7.85 26.24 4.88
C ASP A 24 7.30 25.11 4.00
N GLU A 25 6.44 25.44 3.03
CA GLU A 25 5.94 24.48 2.05
C GLU A 25 7.06 23.98 1.11
N LEU A 26 7.93 24.89 0.66
CA LEU A 26 9.06 24.53 -0.19
C LEU A 26 10.11 23.71 0.58
N LEU A 27 10.35 24.06 1.85
CA LEU A 27 11.20 23.28 2.75
C LEU A 27 10.66 21.87 2.98
N LEU A 28 9.33 21.68 3.00
CA LEU A 28 8.73 20.34 3.06
C LEU A 28 9.00 19.52 1.79
N CYS A 29 8.93 20.14 0.60
CA CYS A 29 9.31 19.49 -0.65
C CYS A 29 10.78 19.05 -0.63
N GLU A 30 11.69 19.92 -0.20
CA GLU A 30 13.13 19.61 -0.11
C GLU A 30 13.42 18.54 0.96
N ALA A 31 12.77 18.59 2.12
CA ALA A 31 12.86 17.56 3.15
C ALA A 31 12.39 16.20 2.62
N SER A 32 11.31 16.18 1.82
CA SER A 32 10.78 14.96 1.19
C SER A 32 11.74 14.42 0.12
N LYS A 33 12.37 15.31 -0.65
CA LYS A 33 13.40 14.95 -1.63
C LYS A 33 14.64 14.33 -0.97
N ARG A 34 15.07 14.85 0.18
CA ARG A 34 16.18 14.31 0.98
C ARG A 34 15.79 13.11 1.86
N ALA A 35 14.50 12.76 1.90
CA ALA A 35 13.94 11.75 2.82
C ALA A 35 14.23 12.01 4.31
N ASP A 36 14.30 13.28 4.71
CA ASP A 36 14.52 13.66 6.12
C ASP A 36 13.20 13.59 6.90
N LEU A 37 12.93 12.43 7.48
CA LEU A 37 11.72 12.17 8.28
C LEU A 37 11.56 13.12 9.47
N LYS A 38 12.67 13.61 10.07
CA LYS A 38 12.59 14.53 11.21
C LYS A 38 12.05 15.88 10.76
N GLN A 39 12.56 16.40 9.65
CA GLN A 39 12.07 17.66 9.09
C GLN A 39 10.65 17.53 8.60
N ILE A 40 10.30 16.45 7.89
CA ILE A 40 8.93 16.18 7.43
C ILE A 40 7.95 16.20 8.63
N SER A 41 8.27 15.48 9.71
CA SER A 41 7.45 15.47 10.93
C SER A 41 7.30 16.86 11.56
N ARG A 42 8.39 17.62 11.61
CA ARG A 42 8.38 19.00 12.13
C ARG A 42 7.47 19.92 11.32
N HIS A 43 7.50 19.82 9.99
CA HIS A 43 6.71 20.67 9.10
C HIS A 43 5.23 20.29 9.13
N ILE A 44 4.91 18.99 9.20
CA ILE A 44 3.54 18.52 9.43
C ILE A 44 2.98 19.08 10.75
N GLY A 45 3.80 19.12 11.81
CA GLY A 45 3.41 19.71 13.11
C GLY A 45 3.10 21.21 13.04
N ASN A 46 3.68 21.93 12.06
CA ASN A 46 3.44 23.36 11.84
C ASN A 46 2.19 23.63 10.97
N ALA A 47 1.36 22.62 10.68
CA ALA A 47 0.17 22.73 9.83
C ALA A 47 0.45 23.25 8.40
N VAL A 48 1.61 22.88 7.86
CA VAL A 48 2.02 23.21 6.48
C VAL A 48 1.09 22.53 5.47
N ASN A 49 0.79 23.22 4.37
CA ASN A 49 0.00 22.64 3.28
C ASN A 49 0.77 21.52 2.56
N LEU A 50 0.40 20.27 2.81
CA LEU A 50 1.02 19.09 2.18
C LEU A 50 0.73 18.96 0.68
N ASN A 51 -0.26 19.69 0.18
CA ASN A 51 -0.68 19.70 -1.22
C ASN A 51 -0.14 20.91 -1.98
N PHE A 52 0.81 21.65 -1.39
CA PHE A 52 1.53 22.71 -2.07
C PHE A 52 2.23 22.17 -3.32
N LEU A 53 2.25 22.99 -4.35
CA LEU A 53 2.89 22.72 -5.63
C LEU A 53 4.11 23.64 -5.75
N ASP A 54 5.28 23.06 -5.94
CA ASP A 54 6.50 23.82 -6.21
C ASP A 54 6.52 24.41 -7.64
N GLY A 55 7.64 25.03 -8.02
CA GLY A 55 7.82 25.59 -9.37
C GLY A 55 7.73 24.58 -10.52
N PHE A 56 7.76 23.27 -10.23
CA PHE A 56 7.55 22.19 -11.21
C PHE A 56 6.14 21.60 -11.13
N GLY A 57 5.26 22.18 -10.32
CA GLY A 57 3.93 21.64 -10.03
C GLY A 57 3.97 20.42 -9.10
N ARG A 58 5.09 20.13 -8.44
CA ARG A 58 5.25 18.90 -7.66
C ARG A 58 4.91 19.11 -6.20
N THR A 59 4.29 18.09 -5.63
CA THR A 59 4.01 18.01 -4.19
C THR A 59 5.15 17.29 -3.44
N PRO A 60 5.25 17.46 -2.11
CA PRO A 60 6.15 16.66 -1.27
C PRO A 60 6.01 15.14 -1.51
N LEU A 61 4.79 14.67 -1.80
CA LEU A 61 4.51 13.26 -2.09
C LEU A 61 5.17 12.78 -3.39
N HIS A 62 5.24 13.63 -4.43
CA HIS A 62 5.96 13.30 -5.67
C HIS A 62 7.43 12.99 -5.38
N TYR A 63 8.08 13.84 -4.58
CA TYR A 63 9.48 13.66 -4.21
C TYR A 63 9.71 12.42 -3.34
N ALA A 64 8.85 12.18 -2.35
CA ALA A 64 8.93 10.99 -1.51
C ALA A 64 8.78 9.69 -2.33
N CYS A 65 7.85 9.68 -3.29
CA CYS A 65 7.63 8.56 -4.20
C CYS A 65 8.81 8.34 -5.17
N GLN A 66 9.39 9.42 -5.70
CA GLN A 66 10.56 9.33 -6.58
C GLN A 66 11.79 8.77 -5.85
N ASN A 67 12.03 9.21 -4.62
CA ASN A 67 13.21 8.82 -3.84
C ASN A 67 13.08 7.42 -3.21
N GLY A 68 11.88 6.84 -3.16
CA GLY A 68 11.68 5.52 -2.58
C GLY A 68 11.53 5.50 -1.06
N SER A 69 11.29 6.65 -0.44
CA SER A 69 11.13 6.73 1.02
C SER A 69 9.71 6.33 1.41
N PHE A 70 9.53 5.03 1.69
CA PHE A 70 8.23 4.48 2.09
C PHE A 70 7.69 5.13 3.38
N GLU A 71 8.57 5.40 4.34
CA GLU A 71 8.23 6.06 5.60
C GLU A 71 7.73 7.49 5.37
N ALA A 72 8.38 8.26 4.49
CA ALA A 72 7.95 9.61 4.15
C ALA A 72 6.59 9.60 3.43
N VAL A 73 6.41 8.70 2.45
CA VAL A 73 5.13 8.51 1.75
C VAL A 73 4.02 8.17 2.75
N LYS A 74 4.28 7.25 3.67
CA LYS A 74 3.30 6.84 4.68
C LYS A 74 2.92 8.00 5.61
N LEU A 75 3.89 8.80 6.05
CA LEU A 75 3.65 9.97 6.89
C LEU A 75 2.82 11.03 6.16
N LEU A 76 3.19 11.37 4.93
CA LEU A 76 2.47 12.38 4.15
C LEU A 76 1.02 11.96 3.88
N VAL A 77 0.80 10.72 3.42
CA VAL A 77 -0.55 10.22 3.14
C VAL A 77 -1.38 10.07 4.42
N ALA A 78 -0.76 9.67 5.54
CA ALA A 78 -1.47 9.59 6.83
C ALA A 78 -1.93 10.97 7.34
N ASN A 79 -1.26 12.05 6.94
CA ASN A 79 -1.60 13.43 7.32
C ASN A 79 -2.43 14.16 6.26
N GLY A 80 -2.99 13.45 5.27
CA GLY A 80 -3.95 14.02 4.31
C GLY A 80 -3.35 14.56 3.01
N ALA A 81 -2.11 14.16 2.66
CA ALA A 81 -1.59 14.43 1.32
C ALA A 81 -2.44 13.73 0.25
N VAL A 82 -2.79 14.46 -0.81
CA VAL A 82 -3.61 13.95 -1.91
C VAL A 82 -2.74 13.10 -2.85
N VAL A 83 -3.17 11.85 -3.04
CA VAL A 83 -2.40 10.82 -3.74
C VAL A 83 -2.38 10.99 -5.26
N ASN A 84 -3.41 11.62 -5.81
CA ASN A 84 -3.63 11.75 -7.26
C ASN A 84 -3.33 13.15 -7.81
N LEU A 85 -2.63 14.01 -7.06
CA LEU A 85 -2.22 15.30 -7.59
C LEU A 85 -1.25 15.11 -8.75
N MET A 86 -1.40 15.94 -9.77
CA MET A 86 -0.58 15.90 -10.97
C MET A 86 0.43 17.05 -10.95
N ASP A 87 1.64 16.78 -11.43
CA ASP A 87 2.63 17.83 -11.69
C ASP A 87 2.39 18.54 -13.03
N ALA A 88 3.26 19.50 -13.38
CA ALA A 88 3.15 20.27 -14.62
C ALA A 88 3.15 19.40 -15.89
N ASN A 89 3.64 18.16 -15.82
CA ASN A 89 3.66 17.20 -16.92
C ASN A 89 2.51 16.19 -16.85
N HIS A 90 1.48 16.47 -16.05
CA HIS A 90 0.38 15.54 -15.76
C HIS A 90 0.87 14.20 -15.16
N THR A 91 2.06 14.19 -14.53
CA THR A 91 2.55 12.97 -13.88
C THR A 91 2.05 12.94 -12.44
N THR A 92 1.61 11.77 -11.99
CA THR A 92 1.16 11.55 -10.61
C THR A 92 2.29 10.94 -9.77
N PRO A 93 2.19 10.93 -8.42
CA PRO A 93 3.13 10.22 -7.57
C PRO A 93 3.30 8.74 -7.94
N LEU A 94 2.24 8.11 -8.46
CA LEU A 94 2.27 6.73 -8.95
C LEU A 94 3.18 6.56 -10.18
N HIS A 95 3.17 7.51 -11.13
CA HIS A 95 4.08 7.50 -12.28
C HIS A 95 5.54 7.53 -11.82
N LEU A 96 5.87 8.40 -10.86
CA LEU A 96 7.22 8.54 -10.34
C LEU A 96 7.68 7.30 -9.56
N ALA A 97 6.79 6.73 -8.73
CA ALA A 97 7.07 5.48 -8.01
C ALA A 97 7.27 4.29 -8.96
N ALA A 98 6.50 4.22 -10.05
CA ALA A 98 6.63 3.21 -11.09
C ALA A 98 7.97 3.34 -11.83
N ARG A 99 8.32 4.57 -12.27
CA ARG A 99 9.60 4.88 -12.93
C ARG A 99 10.80 4.50 -12.08
N ALA A 100 10.72 4.76 -10.79
CA ALA A 100 11.79 4.45 -9.84
C ALA A 100 11.77 2.99 -9.35
N ASN A 101 10.83 2.16 -9.84
CA ASN A 101 10.68 0.74 -9.51
C ASN A 101 10.45 0.46 -8.01
N HIS A 102 9.77 1.37 -7.31
CA HIS A 102 9.51 1.26 -5.87
C HIS A 102 8.23 0.47 -5.59
N LYS A 103 8.29 -0.86 -5.77
CA LYS A 103 7.13 -1.76 -5.66
C LYS A 103 6.27 -1.57 -4.41
N VAL A 104 6.90 -1.35 -3.24
CA VAL A 104 6.19 -1.23 -1.96
C VAL A 104 5.37 0.05 -1.92
N ILE A 105 5.94 1.14 -2.44
CA ILE A 105 5.25 2.43 -2.57
C ILE A 105 4.11 2.30 -3.58
N VAL A 106 4.35 1.68 -4.74
CA VAL A 106 3.30 1.45 -5.76
C VAL A 106 2.12 0.67 -5.18
N LYS A 107 2.36 -0.45 -4.49
CA LYS A 107 1.30 -1.21 -3.81
C LYS A 107 0.55 -0.34 -2.78
N PHE A 108 1.28 0.46 -2.00
CA PHE A 108 0.68 1.32 -0.99
C PHE A 108 -0.18 2.45 -1.57
N LEU A 109 0.27 3.08 -2.67
CA LEU A 109 -0.50 4.10 -3.37
C LEU A 109 -1.78 3.49 -3.98
N LEU A 110 -1.69 2.31 -4.61
CA LEU A 110 -2.87 1.59 -5.13
C LEU A 110 -3.88 1.24 -4.03
N LEU A 111 -3.39 0.82 -2.85
CA LEU A 111 -4.20 0.62 -1.64
C LEU A 111 -4.86 1.90 -1.10
N ARG A 112 -4.38 3.07 -1.52
CA ARG A 112 -4.92 4.39 -1.19
C ARG A 112 -5.69 5.01 -2.35
N ASN A 113 -6.23 4.16 -3.24
CA ASN A 113 -7.03 4.56 -4.39
C ASN A 113 -6.26 5.49 -5.34
N ALA A 114 -4.95 5.28 -5.50
CA ALA A 114 -4.21 5.92 -6.56
C ALA A 114 -4.75 5.51 -7.93
N ASP A 115 -4.98 6.48 -8.79
CA ASP A 115 -5.46 6.23 -10.14
C ASP A 115 -4.29 5.77 -11.02
N PHE A 116 -4.43 4.55 -11.55
CA PHE A 116 -3.45 3.89 -12.40
C PHE A 116 -3.72 4.09 -13.90
N ASN A 117 -4.85 4.71 -14.27
CA ASN A 117 -5.22 4.96 -15.66
C ASN A 117 -4.87 6.36 -16.15
N VAL A 118 -4.40 7.23 -15.26
CA VAL A 118 -4.01 8.62 -15.57
C VAL A 118 -2.94 8.64 -16.65
N GLU A 119 -3.10 9.50 -17.64
CA GLU A 119 -2.12 9.70 -18.70
C GLU A 119 -1.35 11.00 -18.45
N CYS A 120 -0.02 10.93 -18.58
CA CYS A 120 0.80 12.13 -18.59
C CYS A 120 0.66 12.89 -19.93
N VAL A 121 1.33 14.03 -20.07
CA VAL A 121 1.28 14.85 -21.30
C VAL A 121 1.67 14.07 -22.56
N SER A 122 2.53 13.06 -22.46
CA SER A 122 2.92 12.21 -23.60
C SER A 122 1.95 11.05 -23.87
N GLY A 123 0.82 10.96 -23.17
CA GLY A 123 -0.16 9.86 -23.28
C GLY A 123 0.29 8.56 -22.61
N CYS A 124 1.40 8.58 -21.85
CA CYS A 124 1.91 7.39 -21.16
C CYS A 124 1.21 7.22 -19.81
N LYS A 125 0.86 5.98 -19.47
CA LYS A 125 0.26 5.58 -18.19
C LYS A 125 1.36 5.24 -17.17
N PRO A 126 1.05 5.13 -15.85
CA PRO A 126 2.03 4.75 -14.84
C PRO A 126 2.71 3.42 -15.14
N VAL A 127 1.99 2.49 -15.78
CA VAL A 127 2.54 1.20 -16.18
C VAL A 127 3.68 1.37 -17.18
N ASP A 128 3.56 2.25 -18.17
CA ASP A 128 4.54 2.46 -19.23
C ASP A 128 5.89 3.00 -18.70
N PHE A 129 5.87 3.62 -17.52
CA PHE A 129 7.09 4.09 -16.84
C PHE A 129 7.82 2.99 -16.08
N ALA A 130 7.15 1.90 -15.70
CA ALA A 130 7.80 0.80 -15.00
C ALA A 130 8.72 0.03 -15.98
N PRO A 131 9.87 -0.50 -15.54
CA PRO A 131 10.68 -1.32 -16.41
C PRO A 131 9.98 -2.66 -16.70
N TYR A 132 9.94 -3.07 -17.97
CA TYR A 132 9.34 -4.33 -18.39
C TYR A 132 9.90 -5.53 -17.61
N GLY A 133 9.03 -6.45 -17.20
CA GLY A 133 9.41 -7.67 -16.48
C GLY A 133 9.72 -7.46 -14.99
N THR A 134 9.61 -6.25 -14.47
CA THR A 134 9.70 -5.99 -13.02
C THR A 134 8.41 -6.39 -12.30
N GLU A 135 8.53 -6.64 -11.00
CA GLU A 135 7.35 -6.88 -10.17
C GLU A 135 6.46 -5.62 -10.08
N THR A 136 7.05 -4.43 -10.13
CA THR A 136 6.31 -3.16 -10.20
C THR A 136 5.43 -3.09 -11.44
N TRP A 137 5.98 -3.44 -12.61
CA TRP A 137 5.21 -3.55 -13.85
C TRP A 137 4.06 -4.54 -13.72
N ARG A 138 4.32 -5.73 -13.16
CA ARG A 138 3.29 -6.77 -12.94
C ARG A 138 2.16 -6.29 -12.04
N VAL A 139 2.49 -5.63 -10.93
CA VAL A 139 1.49 -5.08 -9.99
C VAL A 139 0.60 -4.05 -10.66
N LEU A 140 1.15 -3.18 -11.51
CA LEU A 140 0.37 -2.17 -12.23
C LEU A 140 -0.55 -2.79 -13.29
N ILE A 141 -0.09 -3.81 -14.01
CA ILE A 141 -0.92 -4.57 -14.96
C ILE A 141 -2.01 -5.35 -14.23
N ASP A 142 -1.68 -6.04 -13.13
CA ASP A 142 -2.66 -6.76 -12.31
C ASP A 142 -3.74 -5.79 -11.79
N ALA A 143 -3.33 -4.60 -11.31
CA ALA A 143 -4.25 -3.54 -10.89
C ALA A 143 -5.16 -3.08 -12.04
N ALA A 144 -4.61 -2.90 -13.24
CA ALA A 144 -5.39 -2.54 -14.43
C ALA A 144 -6.40 -3.62 -14.84
N ASN A 145 -6.09 -4.90 -14.59
CA ASN A 145 -7.00 -6.03 -14.81
C ASN A 145 -8.01 -6.25 -13.65
N GLY A 146 -8.09 -5.32 -12.69
CA GLY A 146 -9.02 -5.39 -11.56
C GLY A 146 -8.51 -6.20 -10.36
N LYS A 147 -7.26 -6.68 -10.41
CA LYS A 147 -6.61 -7.39 -9.31
C LYS A 147 -5.78 -6.41 -8.49
N LEU A 148 -6.44 -5.70 -7.58
CA LEU A 148 -5.78 -4.77 -6.68
C LEU A 148 -4.85 -5.52 -5.69
N PRO A 149 -3.70 -4.92 -5.32
CA PRO A 149 -2.82 -5.51 -4.32
C PRO A 149 -3.55 -5.64 -2.98
N ASN A 150 -3.50 -6.83 -2.36
CA ASN A 150 -4.04 -7.07 -1.03
C ASN A 150 -3.11 -6.45 0.03
N VAL A 151 -3.68 -5.90 1.11
CA VAL A 151 -2.94 -5.40 2.28
C VAL A 151 -2.02 -6.47 2.88
N GLU A 152 -2.40 -7.75 2.85
CA GLU A 152 -1.59 -8.87 3.35
C GLU A 152 -0.27 -9.05 2.58
N ASP A 153 -0.30 -8.73 1.29
CA ASP A 153 0.82 -8.82 0.36
C ASP A 153 1.92 -7.77 0.66
N LEU A 154 1.55 -6.69 1.36
CA LEU A 154 2.48 -5.66 1.86
C LEU A 154 3.19 -6.12 3.16
N ILE A 155 2.51 -6.93 3.96
CA ILE A 155 3.00 -7.44 5.26
C ILE A 155 3.88 -8.68 5.04
N GLN A 156 3.55 -9.54 4.06
CA GLN A 156 4.32 -10.74 3.73
C GLN A 156 5.75 -10.46 3.26
N THR A 157 6.02 -9.31 2.64
CA THR A 157 7.39 -8.93 2.25
C THR A 157 8.36 -8.69 3.41
N ARG A 158 7.87 -8.63 4.66
CA ARG A 158 8.70 -8.51 5.87
C ARG A 158 8.82 -9.81 6.67
N THR A 159 8.19 -10.89 6.18
CA THR A 159 8.11 -12.19 6.88
C THR A 159 8.78 -13.29 6.07
N ILE A 160 9.97 -13.03 5.52
CA ILE A 160 10.84 -14.09 5.00
C ILE A 160 11.85 -14.43 6.10
N SER A 161 11.39 -15.20 7.10
CA SER A 161 12.17 -16.16 7.88
C SER A 161 11.28 -16.70 9.01
N LEU A 162 11.06 -18.03 9.03
CA LEU A 162 10.25 -18.80 9.99
C LEU A 162 8.75 -18.51 9.86
N VAL A 163 7.96 -19.29 9.11
CA VAL A 163 7.60 -20.69 9.41
C VAL A 163 7.25 -21.44 8.11
N PRO A 164 7.76 -22.67 7.89
CA PRO A 164 7.36 -23.49 6.74
C PRO A 164 5.96 -24.08 6.93
N GLN A 165 5.13 -23.91 5.87
CA GLN A 165 4.17 -24.85 5.28
C GLN A 165 3.23 -25.73 6.17
N PHE A 166 2.00 -25.94 5.67
CA PHE A 166 1.09 -27.08 5.95
C PHE A 166 0.13 -27.10 7.17
N ALA A 167 -0.04 -26.04 7.98
CA ALA A 167 -0.82 -26.17 9.22
C ALA A 167 -2.34 -25.85 9.16
N ILE A 168 -2.94 -25.47 8.02
CA ILE A 168 -4.38 -25.09 7.98
C ILE A 168 -5.12 -25.81 6.85
N GLN A 169 -5.17 -27.15 6.88
CA GLN A 169 -6.27 -27.91 6.24
C GLN A 169 -6.41 -29.34 6.80
N ARG A 170 -6.32 -29.53 8.14
CA ARG A 170 -6.60 -30.85 8.76
C ARG A 170 -7.55 -30.84 9.96
N GLU A 171 -8.25 -29.72 10.17
CA GLU A 171 -9.21 -29.58 11.27
C GLU A 171 -10.69 -29.67 10.84
N VAL A 172 -10.98 -29.86 9.54
CA VAL A 172 -12.35 -30.11 9.06
C VAL A 172 -12.71 -31.61 9.13
N ASP A 173 -11.75 -32.52 8.95
CA ASP A 173 -12.01 -33.97 8.94
C ASP A 173 -12.07 -34.64 10.33
N LYS A 174 -11.64 -33.95 11.40
CA LYS A 174 -11.74 -34.49 12.78
C LYS A 174 -13.14 -34.39 13.38
N LYS A 175 -14.05 -33.62 12.78
CA LYS A 175 -15.48 -33.58 13.18
C LYS A 175 -16.31 -34.71 12.55
N ALA A 176 -15.84 -35.33 11.47
CA ALA A 176 -16.57 -36.40 10.78
C ALA A 176 -16.46 -37.79 11.43
N THR A 177 -15.47 -38.04 12.31
CA THR A 177 -15.20 -39.40 12.83
C THR A 177 -15.50 -39.63 14.32
N LYS A 178 -15.87 -38.60 15.08
CA LYS A 178 -16.24 -38.74 16.52
C LYS A 178 -17.72 -39.01 16.81
N SER A 179 -18.61 -39.03 15.81
CA SER A 179 -20.04 -39.34 16.02
C SER A 179 -20.44 -40.81 15.74
N ALA A 180 -19.51 -41.69 15.34
CA ALA A 180 -19.83 -43.06 14.90
C ALA A 180 -19.47 -44.18 15.90
N LYS A 181 -19.01 -43.90 17.12
CA LYS A 181 -18.66 -44.94 18.12
C LYS A 181 -19.11 -44.58 19.54
N LYS A 182 -20.41 -44.69 19.82
CA LYS A 182 -20.90 -44.95 21.18
C LYS A 182 -22.21 -45.76 21.10
N GLY A 183 -22.16 -47.03 21.52
CA GLY A 183 -23.35 -47.75 21.98
C GLY A 183 -23.89 -48.92 21.15
N LYS A 184 -23.07 -49.94 20.82
CA LYS A 184 -23.58 -51.29 20.50
C LYS A 184 -22.70 -52.36 21.14
N LYS A 185 -23.27 -53.08 22.13
CA LYS A 185 -22.86 -54.34 22.82
C LYS A 185 -23.21 -54.20 24.31
N GLY A 186 -23.94 -55.07 25.01
CA GLY A 186 -24.57 -56.36 24.75
C GLY A 186 -24.86 -57.05 26.10
N GLY A 187 -25.84 -57.96 26.16
CA GLY A 187 -26.14 -58.86 27.31
C GLY A 187 -27.16 -58.28 28.31
N LYS A 188 -28.12 -59.01 28.89
CA LYS A 188 -28.22 -60.44 29.20
C LYS A 188 -29.69 -60.88 29.26
N LYS A 189 -29.96 -62.11 28.81
CA LYS A 189 -31.22 -62.86 28.97
C LYS A 189 -31.40 -63.34 30.42
N GLY A 190 -32.66 -63.55 30.80
CA GLY A 190 -33.13 -64.33 31.97
C GLY A 190 -34.15 -63.53 32.75
N GLY A 191 -35.35 -63.97 33.12
CA GLY A 191 -36.05 -65.24 32.97
C GLY A 191 -37.24 -65.25 33.95
N LYS A 192 -38.38 -65.76 33.48
CA LYS A 192 -39.45 -66.46 34.23
C LYS A 192 -40.41 -65.69 35.17
N LYS A 193 -41.63 -66.29 35.20
CA LYS A 193 -42.73 -66.30 36.20
C LYS A 193 -43.81 -65.22 36.03
N SER A 194 -44.99 -65.53 35.46
CA SER A 194 -46.12 -66.35 35.96
C SER A 194 -47.04 -65.63 36.94
N GLY A 195 -48.32 -65.48 36.58
CA GLY A 195 -49.40 -65.02 37.46
C GLY A 195 -50.55 -64.43 36.63
N LYS A 196 -51.39 -65.24 35.98
CA LYS A 196 -52.70 -65.73 36.47
C LYS A 196 -53.58 -64.65 37.13
N LYS A 197 -54.76 -64.45 36.51
CA LYS A 197 -56.10 -64.21 37.11
C LYS A 197 -56.27 -62.83 37.79
N LYS A 198 -57.42 -62.15 37.79
CA LYS A 198 -58.81 -62.47 37.43
C LYS A 198 -59.61 -61.14 37.53
N LYS A 199 -60.58 -60.99 36.63
CA LYS A 199 -61.97 -60.49 36.85
C LYS A 199 -62.23 -59.12 37.50
N LYS A 200 -63.05 -58.39 36.72
CA LYS A 200 -64.18 -57.51 37.05
C LYS A 200 -63.84 -56.12 37.59
#